data_AF-A0A7V5DKK1-F1
#
_entry.id   AF-A0A7V5DKK1-F1
#
_cell.length_a   1.000
_cell.length_b   1.000
_cell.length_c   1.000
_cell.angle_alpha   90.00
_cell.angle_beta   90.00
_cell.angle_gamma   90.00
#
_symmetry.space_group_name_H-M   'P 1'
#
loop_
_entity.id
_entity.type
_entity.pdbx_description
1 polymer ?
#
loop_
_entity_poly.entity_id
_entity_poly.type
_entity_poly.pdbx_seq_one_letter_code
_entity_poly.pdbx_strand_id
1 'polypeptide(L)'
;MNPRESSSAQWWEERLVADYREYRWRRLMEPMCQRMEKWKAGELTAAEMDQAFEECYQHICELRNILNQRSDRAALLIQVLDWEWFQEWIRQHTPPPGAPVLGSL
;
A
#
# COMPACT_ATOMS: atom_id res chain seq x y z
N MET A 1 3.21 16.61 29.33
CA MET A 1 2.55 16.72 28.02
C MET A 1 2.08 15.30 27.68
N ASN A 2 0.78 15.02 27.82
CA ASN A 2 0.22 13.66 27.78
C ASN A 2 0.13 13.10 26.35
N PRO A 3 0.25 11.77 26.16
CA PRO A 3 0.24 11.14 24.85
C PRO A 3 -1.11 11.38 24.19
N ARG A 4 -1.07 11.98 23.02
CA ARG A 4 -2.22 12.47 22.25
C ARG A 4 -3.20 11.32 22.01
N GLU A 5 -4.44 11.48 22.45
CA GLU A 5 -5.56 10.74 21.90
C GLU A 5 -5.60 11.07 20.40
N SER A 6 -5.29 10.10 19.53
CA SER A 6 -5.43 10.27 18.08
C SER A 6 -6.89 10.58 17.78
N SER A 7 -7.16 11.61 16.95
CA SER A 7 -8.52 11.87 16.51
C SER A 7 -9.05 10.67 15.72
N SER A 8 -10.38 10.51 15.65
CA SER A 8 -11.01 9.48 14.82
C SER A 8 -10.53 9.55 13.36
N ALA A 9 -10.34 10.77 12.83
CA ALA A 9 -9.79 11.00 11.50
C ALA A 9 -8.34 10.50 11.37
N GLN A 10 -7.46 10.82 12.32
CA GLN A 10 -6.08 10.36 12.28
C GLN A 10 -5.99 8.83 12.37
N TRP A 11 -6.79 8.22 13.26
CA TRP A 11 -6.86 6.75 13.35
C TRP A 11 -7.32 6.13 12.03
N TRP A 12 -8.33 6.73 11.38
CA TRP A 12 -8.84 6.24 10.11
C TRP A 12 -7.80 6.35 8.99
N GLU A 13 -7.05 7.46 8.93
CA GLU A 13 -5.95 7.64 7.97
C GLU A 13 -4.84 6.60 8.19
N GLU A 14 -4.42 6.40 9.44
CA GLU A 14 -3.40 5.40 9.80
C GLU A 14 -3.86 3.99 9.43
N ARG A 15 -5.14 3.68 9.66
CA ARG A 15 -5.74 2.39 9.28
C ARG A 15 -5.75 2.20 7.76
N LEU A 16 -6.19 3.20 7.00
CA LEU A 16 -6.19 3.18 5.53
C LEU A 16 -4.78 2.91 4.99
N VAL A 17 -3.78 3.63 5.50
CA VAL A 17 -2.37 3.47 5.09
C VAL A 17 -1.84 2.08 5.44
N ALA A 18 -2.19 1.54 6.61
CA ALA A 18 -1.78 0.20 7.04
C ALA A 18 -2.40 -0.91 6.18
N ASP A 19 -3.71 -0.85 5.94
CA ASP A 19 -4.41 -1.86 5.13
C ASP A 19 -3.97 -1.79 3.66
N TYR A 20 -3.74 -0.59 3.14
CA TYR A 20 -3.21 -0.41 1.78
C TYR A 20 -1.78 -0.94 1.65
N ARG A 21 -0.94 -0.75 2.68
CA ARG A 21 0.41 -1.32 2.73
C ARG A 21 0.35 -2.83 2.59
N GLU A 22 -0.47 -3.49 3.42
CA GLU A 22 -0.62 -4.96 3.38
C GLU A 22 -1.12 -5.44 2.01
N TYR A 23 -2.17 -4.79 1.49
CA TYR A 23 -2.72 -5.09 0.16
C TYR A 23 -1.65 -5.02 -0.95
N ARG A 24 -0.92 -3.91 -1.02
CA ARG A 24 0.13 -3.71 -2.04
C ARG A 24 1.30 -4.66 -1.85
N TRP A 25 1.68 -4.95 -0.60
CA TRP A 25 2.78 -5.87 -0.32
C TRP A 25 2.45 -7.28 -0.80
N ARG A 26 1.23 -7.78 -0.55
CA ARG A 26 0.79 -9.09 -1.07
C ARG A 26 0.84 -9.14 -2.59
N ARG A 27 0.32 -8.12 -3.28
CA ARG A 27 0.34 -8.07 -4.76
C ARG A 27 1.75 -8.02 -5.34
N LEU A 28 2.72 -7.42 -4.62
CA LEU A 28 4.12 -7.37 -5.06
C LEU A 28 4.89 -8.66 -4.76
N MET A 29 4.63 -9.29 -3.62
CA MET A 29 5.37 -10.47 -3.18
C MET A 29 4.88 -11.76 -3.83
N GLU A 30 3.58 -11.88 -4.13
CA GLU A 30 3.01 -13.09 -4.73
C GLU A 30 3.70 -13.49 -6.06
N PRO A 31 3.93 -12.58 -7.03
CA PRO A 31 4.71 -12.91 -8.23
C PRO A 31 6.16 -13.29 -7.93
N MET A 32 6.77 -12.73 -6.88
CA MET A 32 8.13 -13.09 -6.48
C MET A 32 8.19 -14.50 -5.90
N CYS A 33 7.20 -14.92 -5.12
CA CYS A 33 7.08 -16.30 -4.65
C CYS A 33 7.01 -17.28 -5.83
N GLN A 34 6.17 -16.98 -6.83
CA GLN A 34 6.04 -17.83 -8.03
C GLN A 34 7.34 -17.90 -8.84
N ARG A 35 8.06 -16.77 -8.99
CA ARG A 35 9.37 -16.76 -9.64
C ARG A 35 10.40 -17.58 -8.88
N MET A 36 10.40 -17.52 -7.55
CA MET A 36 11.27 -18.35 -6.70
C MET A 36 11.00 -19.85 -6.88
N GLU A 37 9.73 -20.25 -7.00
CA GLU A 37 9.37 -21.64 -7.26
C GLU A 37 9.90 -22.13 -8.62
N LYS A 38 9.72 -21.32 -9.67
CA LYS A 38 10.25 -21.61 -11.01
C LYS A 38 11.78 -21.68 -11.04
N TRP A 39 12.45 -20.78 -10.33
CA TRP A 39 13.91 -20.81 -10.21
C TRP A 39 14.39 -22.08 -9.52
N LYS A 40 13.73 -22.51 -8.43
CA LYS A 40 14.03 -23.79 -7.77
C LYS A 40 13.80 -25.00 -8.67
N ALA A 41 12.84 -24.93 -9.58
CA ALA A 41 12.59 -25.96 -10.59
C ALA A 41 13.61 -25.92 -11.76
N GLY A 42 14.52 -24.94 -11.79
CA GLY A 42 15.49 -24.76 -12.88
C GLY A 42 14.88 -24.13 -14.14
N GLU A 43 13.66 -23.58 -14.05
CA GLU A 43 12.96 -22.94 -15.17
C GLU A 43 13.40 -21.49 -15.41
N LEU A 44 14.06 -20.88 -14.42
CA LEU A 44 14.63 -19.54 -14.52
C LEU A 44 16.14 -19.60 -14.29
N THR A 45 16.84 -18.72 -14.98
CA THR A 45 18.27 -18.46 -14.81
C THR A 45 18.53 -17.48 -13.65
N ALA A 46 19.77 -17.41 -13.20
CA ALA A 46 20.18 -16.40 -12.22
C ALA A 46 19.96 -14.97 -12.74
N ALA A 47 20.22 -14.72 -14.03
CA ALA A 47 20.03 -13.40 -14.64
C ALA A 47 18.55 -12.96 -14.66
N GLU A 48 17.62 -13.89 -14.93
CA GLU A 48 16.18 -13.61 -14.85
C GLU A 48 15.74 -13.33 -13.42
N MET A 49 16.33 -14.00 -12.42
CA MET A 49 16.07 -13.70 -11.02
C MET A 49 16.63 -12.35 -10.59
N ASP A 50 17.84 -11.98 -11.02
CA ASP A 50 18.43 -10.67 -10.76
C ASP A 50 17.53 -9.54 -11.30
N GLN A 51 17.03 -9.68 -12.53
CA GLN A 51 16.08 -8.75 -13.10
C GLN A 51 14.77 -8.69 -12.30
N ALA A 52 14.23 -9.84 -11.89
CA ALA A 52 13.01 -9.88 -11.09
C ALA A 52 13.17 -9.18 -9.73
N PHE A 53 14.33 -9.30 -9.08
CA PHE A 53 14.63 -8.58 -7.86
C PHE A 53 14.72 -7.08 -8.07
N GLU A 54 15.36 -6.64 -9.15
CA GLU A 54 15.47 -5.21 -9.49
C GLU A 54 14.08 -4.60 -9.76
N GLU A 55 13.24 -5.26 -10.56
CA GLU A 55 11.85 -4.84 -10.81
C GLU A 55 11.05 -4.74 -9.49
N CYS A 56 11.15 -5.76 -8.64
CA CYS A 56 10.49 -5.77 -7.34
C CYS A 56 10.98 -4.63 -6.44
N TYR A 57 12.29 -4.38 -6.41
CA TYR A 57 12.90 -3.30 -5.64
C TYR A 57 12.39 -1.93 -6.10
N GLN A 58 12.29 -1.70 -7.40
CA GLN A 58 11.76 -0.45 -7.96
C GLN A 58 10.32 -0.20 -7.48
N HIS A 59 9.45 -1.21 -7.57
CA HIS A 59 8.08 -1.09 -7.07
C HIS A 59 7.98 -0.88 -5.56
N ILE A 60 8.88 -1.50 -4.78
CA ILE A 60 8.98 -1.26 -3.34
C ILE A 60 9.35 0.20 -3.06
N CYS A 61 10.30 0.76 -3.81
CA CYS A 61 10.69 2.16 -3.69
C CYS A 61 9.54 3.11 -4.04
N GLU A 62 8.81 2.85 -5.12
CA GLU A 62 7.61 3.61 -5.50
C GLU A 62 6.56 3.58 -4.38
N LEU A 63 6.27 2.39 -3.84
CA LEU A 63 5.30 2.26 -2.77
C LEU A 63 5.75 2.98 -1.49
N ARG A 64 7.04 2.92 -1.13
CA ARG A 64 7.60 3.65 0.00
C ARG A 64 7.49 5.16 -0.18
N ASN A 65 7.66 5.68 -1.39
CA ASN A 65 7.50 7.11 -1.66
C ASN A 65 6.08 7.61 -1.36
N ILE A 66 5.08 6.75 -1.57
CA ILE A 66 3.67 7.02 -1.23
C ILE A 66 3.44 6.87 0.27
N LEU A 67 3.86 5.74 0.86
CA LEU A 67 3.50 5.36 2.22
C LEU A 67 4.33 6.02 3.33
N ASN A 68 5.49 6.61 3.01
CA ASN A 68 6.32 7.31 3.99
C ASN A 68 5.95 8.80 4.12
N GLN A 69 4.86 9.24 3.50
CA GLN A 69 4.27 10.55 3.73
C GLN A 69 3.55 10.58 5.10
N ARG A 70 3.16 11.78 5.56
CA ARG A 70 2.21 11.91 6.67
C ARG A 70 0.89 11.21 6.32
N SER A 71 0.21 10.65 7.32
CA SER A 71 -0.98 9.79 7.16
C SER A 71 -2.06 10.42 6.29
N ASP A 72 -2.38 11.70 6.51
CA ASP A 72 -3.35 12.46 5.73
C ASP A 72 -2.97 12.56 4.24
N ARG A 73 -1.70 12.84 3.95
CA ARG A 73 -1.19 12.95 2.57
C ARG A 73 -1.14 11.58 1.90
N ALA A 74 -0.73 10.55 2.64
CA ALA A 74 -0.75 9.17 2.13
C ALA A 74 -2.18 8.74 1.83
N ALA A 75 -3.14 9.03 2.71
CA ALA A 75 -4.57 8.76 2.50
C ALA A 75 -5.11 9.43 1.23
N LEU A 76 -4.74 10.67 0.95
CA LEU A 76 -5.11 11.37 -0.30
C LEU A 76 -4.46 10.73 -1.53
N LEU A 77 -3.16 10.39 -1.46
CA LEU A 77 -2.47 9.74 -2.58
C LEU A 77 -3.08 8.37 -2.90
N ILE A 78 -3.47 7.59 -1.90
CA ILE A 78 -4.12 6.28 -2.08
C ILE A 78 -5.41 6.44 -2.88
N GLN A 79 -6.22 7.45 -2.57
CA GLN A 79 -7.48 7.72 -3.28
C GLN A 79 -7.27 8.04 -4.76
N VAL A 80 -6.20 8.78 -5.09
CA VAL A 80 -5.89 9.16 -6.47
C VAL A 80 -5.26 7.99 -7.25
N LEU A 81 -4.40 7.22 -6.59
CA LEU A 81 -3.58 6.20 -7.24
C LEU A 81 -4.28 4.84 -7.35
N ASP A 82 -5.24 4.55 -6.48
CA ASP A 82 -5.95 3.27 -6.45
C ASP A 82 -7.40 3.46 -5.98
N TRP A 83 -8.16 4.22 -6.79
CA TRP A 83 -9.53 4.60 -6.48
C TRP A 83 -10.45 3.40 -6.26
N GLU A 84 -10.34 2.36 -7.08
CA GLU A 84 -11.21 1.18 -6.98
C GLU A 84 -10.98 0.42 -5.68
N TRP A 85 -9.72 0.18 -5.29
CA TRP A 85 -9.40 -0.42 -4.01
C TRP A 85 -9.89 0.44 -2.85
N PHE A 86 -9.67 1.75 -2.92
CA PHE A 86 -10.13 2.69 -1.90
C PHE A 86 -11.66 2.63 -1.73
N GLN A 87 -12.41 2.64 -2.84
CA GLN A 87 -13.87 2.57 -2.82
C GLN A 87 -14.39 1.28 -2.17
N GLU A 88 -13.73 0.15 -2.40
CA GLU A 88 -14.08 -1.09 -1.71
C GLU A 88 -13.75 -1.01 -0.23
N TRP A 89 -12.58 -0.46 0.12
CA TRP A 89 -12.14 -0.37 1.51
C TRP A 89 -13.07 0.53 2.36
N ILE A 90 -13.54 1.67 1.83
CA ILE A 90 -14.41 2.60 2.58
C ILE A 90 -15.83 2.05 2.81
N ARG A 91 -16.30 1.07 2.01
CA ARG A 91 -17.59 0.40 2.27
C ARG A 91 -17.59 -0.32 3.62
N GLN A 92 -16.41 -0.76 4.06
CA GLN A 92 -16.21 -1.46 5.33
C GLN A 92 -15.66 -0.54 6.43
N HIS A 93 -15.07 0.60 6.06
CA HIS A 93 -14.41 1.54 6.95
C HIS A 93 -14.87 2.97 6.66
N THR A 94 -16.09 3.31 7.07
CA THR A 94 -16.69 4.62 6.81
C THR A 94 -15.80 5.77 7.35
N PRO A 95 -15.50 6.80 6.53
CA PRO A 95 -14.70 7.94 6.96
C PRO A 95 -15.40 8.74 8.06
N PRO A 96 -14.74 9.04 9.18
CA PRO A 96 -15.28 9.93 10.20
C PRO A 96 -15.23 11.39 9.73
N PRO A 97 -15.99 12.30 10.38
CA PRO A 97 -15.90 13.74 10.10
C PRO A 97 -14.47 14.25 10.21
N GLY A 98 -14.04 15.04 9.22
CA GLY A 98 -12.68 15.57 9.15
C GLY A 98 -11.64 14.64 8.51
N ALA A 99 -12.03 13.42 8.10
CA ALA A 99 -11.16 12.57 7.30
C ALA A 99 -10.94 13.17 5.89
N PRO A 100 -9.73 13.07 5.32
CA PRO A 100 -9.39 13.68 4.05
C PRO A 100 -9.90 12.84 2.87
N VAL A 101 -11.19 12.94 2.54
CA VAL A 101 -11.80 12.22 1.41
C VAL A 101 -12.00 13.15 0.20
N LEU A 102 -11.47 12.75 -0.95
CA LEU A 102 -11.69 13.40 -2.23
C LEU A 102 -13.08 13.01 -2.73
N GLY A 103 -14.08 13.88 -2.50
CA GLY A 103 -15.44 13.67 -3.01
C GLY A 103 -16.58 13.94 -2.02
N SER A 104 -16.33 14.51 -0.84
CA SER A 104 -17.39 15.12 -0.04
C SER A 104 -17.80 16.48 -0.63
N LEU A 105 -18.62 16.44 -1.68
CA LEU A 105 -19.62 17.47 -1.99
C LEU A 105 -20.98 16.97 -1.50
#